data_AF-A0A1W9TXC5-F1
#
_entry.id   AF-A0A1W9TXC5-F1
#
_cell.length_a   1.000
_cell.length_b   1.000
_cell.length_c   1.000
_cell.angle_alpha   90.00
_cell.angle_beta   90.00
_cell.angle_gamma   90.00
#
_symmetry.space_group_name_H-M   'P 1'
#
loop_
_entity.id
_entity.type
_entity.pdbx_description
1 polymer ?
#
loop_
_entity_poly.entity_id
_entity_poly.type
_entity_poly.pdbx_seq_one_letter_code
_entity_poly.pdbx_strand_id
1 'polypeptide(L)'
;MSFEFLIASRYLRAKRKQTFISLISLLSVVGVAVGVMALVVVIAVMSGAESDFRSRILGIEPHILLFKHSGQFTEYLKIIDSVKKNETGSVINMAPFIFSQVMLRSSNGISGAMLRGINPDSPVHIIKNINSKALKKMLPGKNNVNEESKPYIPGIILGKELAKSMGVFIGDTLHLMAPKGTLSPVGHIPSMKRFKVTGFFKTGMYEYVRKNGNVYYFNTNCSCCCI
;
A
#
# COMPACT_ATOMS: atom_id res chain seq x y z
N MET A 1 -34.36 -4.20 45.20
CA MET A 1 -33.56 -3.16 44.52
C MET A 1 -34.37 -2.22 43.61
N SER A 2 -35.62 -2.53 43.24
CA SER A 2 -36.44 -1.63 42.41
C SER A 2 -37.06 -0.46 43.18
N PHE A 3 -37.31 -0.61 44.49
CA PHE A 3 -37.96 0.41 45.31
C PHE A 3 -37.06 1.63 45.57
N GLU A 4 -35.78 1.42 45.84
CA GLU A 4 -34.81 2.51 46.07
C GLU A 4 -34.63 3.36 44.80
N PHE A 5 -34.58 2.74 43.62
CA PHE A 5 -34.48 3.44 42.34
C PHE A 5 -35.76 4.23 42.01
N LEU A 6 -36.93 3.69 42.36
CA LEU A 6 -38.23 4.36 42.18
C LEU A 6 -38.34 5.60 43.08
N ILE A 7 -37.85 5.51 44.33
CA ILE A 7 -37.74 6.66 45.24
C ILE A 7 -36.75 7.70 44.71
N ALA A 8 -35.55 7.27 44.30
CA ALA A 8 -34.50 8.17 43.79
C ALA A 8 -34.94 8.92 42.52
N SER A 9 -35.52 8.22 41.55
CA SER A 9 -36.05 8.81 40.31
C SER A 9 -37.19 9.78 40.57
N ARG A 10 -38.10 9.44 41.51
CA ARG A 10 -39.18 10.34 41.93
C ARG A 10 -38.64 11.58 42.64
N TYR A 11 -37.57 11.47 43.42
CA TYR A 11 -36.88 12.60 44.05
C TYR A 11 -36.16 13.51 43.04
N LEU A 12 -35.57 12.93 41.98
CA LEU A 12 -34.92 13.68 40.88
C LEU A 12 -35.95 14.37 39.96
N ARG A 13 -37.12 13.76 39.74
CA ARG A 13 -38.14 14.23 38.79
C ARG A 13 -39.26 15.06 39.43
N ALA A 14 -39.38 15.07 40.76
CA ALA A 14 -40.40 15.85 41.45
C ALA A 14 -40.13 17.36 41.30
N LYS A 15 -41.08 18.08 40.67
CA LYS A 15 -41.13 19.54 40.64
C LYS A 15 -41.22 20.06 42.08
N ARG A 16 -40.09 20.40 42.70
CA ARG A 16 -40.09 21.08 44.01
C ARG A 16 -40.81 22.42 43.84
N LYS A 17 -41.62 22.82 44.83
CA LYS A 17 -42.20 24.18 44.93
C LYS A 17 -41.12 25.28 44.96
N GLN A 18 -39.84 24.93 45.10
CA GLN A 18 -38.70 25.84 44.98
C GLN A 18 -37.87 25.52 43.74
N THR A 19 -38.07 26.35 42.70
CA THR A 19 -37.44 26.26 41.37
C THR A 19 -35.91 26.27 41.43
N PHE A 20 -35.31 26.94 42.44
CA PHE A 20 -33.87 27.06 42.62
C PHE A 20 -33.15 25.72 42.80
N ILE A 21 -33.72 24.79 43.56
CA ILE A 21 -33.07 23.51 43.87
C ILE A 21 -33.08 22.59 42.63
N SER A 22 -34.15 22.66 41.83
CA SER A 22 -34.25 21.90 40.58
C SER A 22 -33.26 22.40 39.52
N LEU A 23 -32.97 23.71 39.51
CA LEU A 23 -32.03 24.31 38.57
C LEU A 23 -30.58 23.87 38.84
N ILE A 24 -30.16 23.86 40.10
CA ILE A 24 -28.81 23.44 40.50
C ILE A 24 -28.58 21.96 40.13
N SER A 25 -29.54 21.08 40.44
CA SER A 25 -29.44 19.66 40.10
C SER A 25 -29.34 19.44 38.59
N LEU A 26 -30.08 20.22 37.78
CA LEU A 26 -30.01 20.14 36.32
C LEU A 26 -28.63 20.58 35.81
N LEU A 27 -28.13 21.72 36.31
CA LEU A 27 -26.82 22.25 35.93
C LEU A 27 -25.69 21.28 36.29
N SER A 28 -25.75 20.63 37.45
CA SER A 28 -24.76 19.62 37.84
C SER A 28 -24.78 18.40 36.92
N VAL A 29 -25.96 17.87 36.58
CA VAL A 29 -26.08 16.71 35.68
C VAL A 29 -25.59 17.07 34.27
N VAL A 30 -25.96 18.23 33.74
CA VAL A 30 -25.50 18.69 32.42
C VAL A 30 -24.00 18.93 32.43
N GLY A 31 -23.45 19.54 33.48
CA GLY A 31 -22.01 19.77 33.60
C GLY A 31 -21.20 18.48 33.59
N VAL A 32 -21.62 17.48 34.37
CA VAL A 32 -20.98 16.15 34.37
C VAL A 32 -21.16 15.46 33.02
N ALA A 33 -22.35 15.51 32.42
CA ALA A 33 -22.61 14.92 31.12
C ALA A 33 -21.72 15.51 30.02
N VAL A 34 -21.58 16.83 29.97
CA VAL A 34 -20.72 17.54 29.01
C VAL A 34 -19.24 17.21 29.27
N GLY A 35 -18.81 17.19 30.53
CA GLY A 35 -17.43 16.86 30.89
C GLY A 35 -17.02 15.43 30.48
N VAL A 36 -17.87 14.45 30.80
CA VAL A 36 -17.63 13.05 30.41
C VAL A 36 -17.73 12.88 28.90
N MET A 37 -18.69 13.54 28.23
CA MET A 37 -18.82 13.51 26.77
C MET A 37 -17.55 14.02 26.09
N ALA A 38 -17.02 15.17 26.54
CA ALA A 38 -15.80 15.73 25.97
C ALA A 38 -14.61 14.77 26.12
N LEU A 39 -14.44 14.16 27.30
CA LEU A 39 -13.36 13.20 27.55
C LEU A 39 -13.48 11.95 26.64
N VAL A 40 -14.69 11.39 26.52
CA VAL A 40 -14.94 10.22 25.66
C VAL A 40 -14.67 10.53 24.20
N VAL A 41 -15.09 11.70 23.71
CA VAL A 41 -14.84 12.11 22.31
C VAL A 41 -13.34 12.24 22.04
N VAL A 42 -12.57 12.87 22.94
CA VAL A 42 -11.12 13.00 22.76
C VAL A 42 -10.43 11.65 22.70
N ILE A 43 -10.77 10.73 23.60
CA ILE A 43 -10.20 9.38 23.61
C ILE A 43 -10.57 8.62 22.33
N ALA A 44 -11.82 8.73 21.87
CA ALA A 44 -12.28 8.08 20.64
C ALA A 44 -11.53 8.61 19.41
N VAL A 45 -11.33 9.92 19.30
CA VAL A 45 -10.57 10.53 18.19
C VAL A 45 -9.11 10.12 18.24
N MET A 46 -8.46 10.16 19.41
CA MET A 46 -7.07 9.74 19.56
C MET A 46 -6.88 8.27 19.20
N SER A 47 -7.73 7.39 19.73
CA SER A 47 -7.66 5.95 19.47
C SER A 47 -7.94 5.60 18.00
N GLY A 48 -8.93 6.27 17.39
CA GLY A 48 -9.25 6.10 15.97
C GLY A 48 -8.10 6.54 15.06
N ALA A 49 -7.50 7.70 15.35
CA ALA A 49 -6.35 8.21 14.61
C ALA A 49 -5.14 7.29 14.78
N GLU A 50 -4.80 6.87 16.00
CA GLU A 50 -3.69 5.96 16.27
C GLU A 50 -3.84 4.65 15.50
N SER A 51 -5.05 4.07 15.50
CA SER A 51 -5.35 2.86 14.74
C SER A 51 -5.15 3.06 13.23
N ASP A 52 -5.62 4.18 12.67
CA ASP A 52 -5.44 4.49 11.25
C ASP A 52 -3.95 4.67 10.91
N PHE A 53 -3.20 5.44 11.71
CA PHE A 53 -1.76 5.61 11.52
C PHE A 53 -1.00 4.29 11.62
N ARG A 54 -1.27 3.49 12.66
CA ARG A 54 -0.65 2.17 12.85
C ARG A 54 -0.96 1.24 11.68
N SER A 55 -2.21 1.21 11.23
CA SER A 55 -2.64 0.35 10.12
C SER A 55 -1.99 0.72 8.79
N ARG A 56 -1.75 2.02 8.55
CA ARG A 56 -1.08 2.53 7.36
C ARG A 56 0.42 2.25 7.38
N ILE A 57 1.08 2.41 8.52
CA ILE A 57 2.51 2.13 8.67
C ILE A 57 2.78 0.62 8.53
N LEU A 58 2.05 -0.22 9.25
CA LEU A 58 2.23 -1.69 9.24
C LEU A 58 1.55 -2.39 8.06
N GLY A 59 0.95 -1.64 7.13
CA GLY A 59 0.10 -2.19 6.08
C GLY A 59 0.79 -2.45 4.75
N ILE A 60 1.98 -1.87 4.54
CA ILE A 60 2.53 -1.67 3.19
C ILE A 60 3.91 -2.31 3.03
N GLU A 61 4.62 -2.60 4.12
CA GLU A 61 6.00 -3.11 4.04
C GLU A 61 6.11 -4.57 4.54
N PRO A 62 6.91 -5.41 3.85
CA PRO A 62 7.24 -6.73 4.36
C PRO A 62 8.04 -6.58 5.66
N HIS A 63 7.79 -7.46 6.63
CA HIS A 63 8.49 -7.43 7.92
C HIS A 63 10.02 -7.54 7.79
N ILE A 64 10.51 -8.21 6.74
CA ILE A 64 11.94 -8.43 6.50
C ILE A 64 12.21 -8.27 5.00
N LEU A 65 13.26 -7.52 4.67
CA LEU A 65 13.82 -7.41 3.32
C LEU A 65 15.23 -8.01 3.31
N LEU A 66 15.48 -8.92 2.39
CA LEU A 66 16.79 -9.53 2.19
C LEU A 66 17.43 -8.94 0.94
N PHE A 67 18.57 -8.26 1.13
CA PHE A 67 19.39 -7.73 0.05
C PHE A 67 20.76 -8.40 0.07
N LYS A 68 21.30 -8.68 -1.12
CA LYS A 68 22.70 -9.07 -1.27
C LYS A 68 23.55 -7.81 -1.26
N HIS A 69 24.64 -7.81 -0.50
CA HIS A 69 25.55 -6.66 -0.40
C HIS A 69 26.14 -6.25 -1.76
N SER A 70 26.41 -7.22 -2.64
CA SER A 70 26.92 -6.98 -3.99
C SER A 70 26.36 -7.99 -5.01
N GLY A 71 25.91 -7.48 -6.16
CA GLY A 71 25.38 -8.28 -7.26
C GLY A 71 23.94 -8.78 -7.05
N GLN A 72 23.49 -9.63 -7.97
CA GLN A 72 22.15 -10.21 -7.97
C GLN A 72 22.12 -11.57 -7.26
N PHE A 73 20.94 -12.02 -6.84
CA PHE A 73 20.74 -13.38 -6.37
C PHE A 73 20.66 -14.34 -7.55
N THR A 74 21.72 -15.11 -7.79
CA THR A 74 21.72 -16.15 -8.84
C THR A 74 20.93 -17.39 -8.43
N GLU A 75 20.89 -17.71 -7.13
CA GLU A 75 20.27 -18.93 -6.58
C GLU A 75 19.12 -18.62 -5.60
N TYR A 76 18.25 -17.67 -5.96
CA TYR A 76 17.18 -17.22 -5.06
C TYR A 76 16.22 -18.35 -4.63
N LEU A 77 15.97 -19.35 -5.48
CA LEU A 77 15.11 -20.50 -5.15
C LEU A 77 15.69 -21.35 -4.01
N LYS A 78 16.99 -21.67 -4.07
CA LYS A 78 17.65 -22.45 -3.01
C LYS A 78 17.64 -21.71 -1.68
N ILE A 79 17.80 -20.39 -1.71
CA ILE A 79 17.76 -19.54 -0.50
C ILE A 79 16.35 -19.57 0.12
N ILE A 80 15.31 -19.45 -0.70
CA ILE A 80 13.92 -19.54 -0.23
C ILE A 80 13.68 -20.91 0.43
N ASP A 81 14.14 -21.99 -0.21
CA ASP A 81 13.98 -23.35 0.31
C ASP A 81 14.77 -23.58 1.61
N SER A 82 16.01 -23.08 1.71
CA SER A 82 16.83 -23.16 2.92
C SER A 82 16.21 -22.40 4.09
N VAL A 83 15.70 -21.19 3.86
CA VAL A 83 15.03 -20.41 4.92
C VAL A 83 13.74 -21.09 5.36
N LYS A 84 12.95 -21.63 4.41
CA LYS A 84 11.71 -22.35 4.72
C LYS A 84 11.96 -23.63 5.53
N LYS A 85 13.09 -24.31 5.32
CA LYS A 85 13.48 -25.52 6.06
C LYS A 85 14.05 -25.23 7.45
N ASN A 86 14.82 -24.16 7.61
CA ASN A 86 15.51 -23.86 8.87
C ASN A 86 14.66 -23.07 9.87
N GLU A 87 13.70 -22.26 9.42
CA GLU A 87 12.80 -21.48 10.28
C GLU A 87 11.35 -21.93 10.17
N THR A 88 11.11 -23.20 10.50
CA THR A 88 9.77 -23.78 10.64
C THR A 88 9.00 -23.13 11.79
N GLY A 89 8.24 -22.07 11.49
CA GLY A 89 7.23 -21.50 12.39
C GLY A 89 7.05 -19.97 12.26
N SER A 90 8.13 -19.23 11.99
CA SER A 90 8.10 -17.75 12.00
C SER A 90 7.85 -17.13 10.62
N VAL A 91 8.18 -17.83 9.54
CA VAL A 91 8.06 -17.31 8.17
C VAL A 91 6.75 -17.77 7.53
N ILE A 92 5.75 -16.89 7.51
CA ILE A 92 4.44 -17.18 6.92
C ILE A 92 4.53 -17.26 5.39
N ASN A 93 5.33 -16.40 4.76
CA ASN A 93 5.33 -16.19 3.31
C ASN A 93 6.61 -15.50 2.83
N MET A 94 7.16 -15.92 1.69
CA MET A 94 8.34 -15.31 1.07
C MET A 94 8.12 -15.11 -0.45
N ALA A 95 8.52 -13.94 -0.96
CA ALA A 95 8.46 -13.61 -2.38
C ALA A 95 9.78 -13.01 -2.85
N PRO A 96 10.34 -13.47 -3.99
CA PRO A 96 11.40 -12.75 -4.65
C PRO A 96 10.85 -11.43 -5.23
N PHE A 97 11.66 -10.39 -5.15
CA PHE A 97 11.37 -9.11 -5.79
C PHE A 97 12.63 -8.54 -6.43
N ILE A 98 12.44 -7.77 -7.50
CA ILE A 98 13.49 -6.98 -8.14
C ILE A 98 13.31 -5.54 -7.72
N PHE A 99 14.39 -4.83 -7.39
CA PHE A 99 14.33 -3.44 -6.96
C PHE A 99 15.36 -2.61 -7.72
N SER A 100 14.92 -1.67 -8.56
CA SER A 100 15.82 -0.85 -9.37
C SER A 100 15.29 0.56 -9.59
N GLN A 101 16.21 1.53 -9.67
CA GLN A 101 15.86 2.91 -10.04
C GLN A 101 15.75 3.00 -11.55
N VAL A 102 14.64 3.55 -12.04
CA VAL A 102 14.34 3.69 -13.47
C VAL A 102 13.81 5.10 -13.77
N MET A 103 13.91 5.51 -15.02
CA MET A 103 13.23 6.69 -15.53
C MET A 103 12.08 6.27 -16.42
N LEU A 104 10.90 6.82 -16.17
CA LEU A 104 9.74 6.64 -17.03
C LEU A 104 9.56 7.87 -17.92
N ARG A 105 9.36 7.63 -19.21
CA ARG A 105 9.05 8.65 -20.20
C ARG A 105 7.67 8.41 -20.80
N SER A 106 6.83 9.43 -20.71
CA SER A 106 5.54 9.55 -21.40
C SER A 106 5.63 10.64 -22.48
N SER A 107 4.54 10.86 -23.23
CA SER A 107 4.36 12.01 -24.11
C SER A 107 4.50 13.35 -23.38
N ASN A 108 4.08 13.41 -22.10
CA ASN A 108 3.97 14.65 -21.35
C ASN A 108 5.18 14.97 -20.47
N GLY A 109 6.15 14.06 -20.35
CA GLY A 109 7.33 14.29 -19.53
C GLY A 109 8.09 13.03 -19.12
N ILE A 110 9.18 13.25 -18.38
CA ILE A 110 10.05 12.21 -17.81
C ILE A 110 9.99 12.31 -16.28
N SER A 111 9.86 11.17 -15.60
CA SER A 111 9.91 11.08 -14.15
C SER A 111 10.80 9.93 -13.71
N GLY A 112 11.68 10.18 -12.75
CA GLY A 112 12.39 9.11 -12.04
C GLY A 112 11.45 8.38 -11.09
N ALA A 113 11.67 7.08 -10.90
CA ALA A 113 10.89 6.27 -9.98
C ALA A 113 11.54 4.89 -9.67
N MET A 114 10.99 4.18 -8.69
CA MET A 114 11.51 2.89 -8.23
C MET A 114 10.70 1.73 -8.80
N LEU A 115 11.34 0.89 -9.61
CA LEU A 115 10.74 -0.33 -10.15
C LEU A 115 10.80 -1.45 -9.11
N ARG A 116 9.66 -2.11 -8.86
CA ARG A 116 9.57 -3.33 -8.06
C ARG A 116 9.00 -4.50 -8.86
N GLY A 117 9.86 -5.35 -9.42
CA GLY A 117 9.42 -6.57 -10.08
C GLY A 117 8.83 -7.55 -9.06
N ILE A 118 7.62 -8.06 -9.31
CA ILE A 118 7.01 -9.12 -8.50
C ILE A 118 6.48 -10.25 -9.38
N ASN A 119 6.48 -11.45 -8.83
CA ASN A 119 5.79 -12.56 -9.48
C ASN A 119 4.30 -12.54 -9.09
N PRO A 120 3.35 -12.35 -10.03
CA PRO A 120 1.92 -12.33 -9.73
C PRO A 120 1.37 -13.69 -9.28
N ASP A 121 2.13 -14.78 -9.46
CA ASP A 121 1.79 -16.12 -8.96
C ASP A 121 2.32 -16.37 -7.55
N SER A 122 3.07 -15.44 -6.97
CA SER A 122 3.54 -15.56 -5.59
C SER A 122 2.39 -15.35 -4.58
N PRO A 123 2.32 -16.13 -3.49
CA PRO A 123 1.28 -16.00 -2.47
C PRO A 123 1.37 -14.72 -1.63
N VAL A 124 2.43 -13.91 -1.81
CA VAL A 124 2.70 -12.77 -0.95
C VAL A 124 1.86 -11.56 -1.32
N HIS A 125 1.00 -11.18 -0.39
CA HIS A 125 0.15 -10.00 -0.46
C HIS A 125 0.99 -8.76 -0.09
N ILE A 126 1.85 -8.31 -1.00
CA ILE A 126 2.74 -7.16 -0.74
C ILE A 126 1.94 -5.85 -0.58
N ILE A 127 0.67 -5.84 -1.03
CA ILE A 127 -0.21 -4.67 -0.97
C ILE A 127 -1.49 -5.11 -0.26
N LYS A 128 -1.66 -4.76 1.02
CA LYS A 128 -3.00 -4.81 1.65
C LYS A 128 -3.95 -4.01 0.76
N ASN A 129 -5.01 -4.65 0.28
CA ASN A 129 -6.06 -4.17 -0.65
C ASN A 129 -5.91 -4.50 -2.15
N ILE A 130 -4.84 -5.16 -2.61
CA ILE A 130 -4.82 -5.71 -3.98
C ILE A 130 -4.91 -7.23 -3.91
N ASN A 131 -6.11 -7.73 -4.18
CA ASN A 131 -6.36 -9.17 -4.29
C ASN A 131 -5.54 -9.74 -5.46
N SER A 132 -4.95 -10.92 -5.27
CA SER A 132 -4.17 -11.64 -6.30
C SER A 132 -4.94 -11.77 -7.62
N LYS A 133 -6.27 -11.88 -7.56
CA LYS A 133 -7.15 -11.92 -8.74
C LYS A 133 -7.19 -10.59 -9.52
N ALA A 134 -7.16 -9.46 -8.82
CA ALA A 134 -7.09 -8.13 -9.44
C ALA A 134 -5.69 -7.88 -10.03
N LEU A 135 -4.64 -8.31 -9.32
CA LEU A 135 -3.27 -8.22 -9.80
C LEU A 135 -3.05 -9.06 -11.07
N LYS A 136 -3.57 -10.29 -11.13
CA LYS A 136 -3.53 -11.15 -12.34
C LYS A 136 -4.30 -10.56 -13.52
N LYS A 137 -5.41 -9.86 -13.26
CA LYS A 137 -6.17 -9.16 -14.31
C LYS A 137 -5.43 -7.93 -14.84
N MET A 138 -4.72 -7.22 -13.95
CA MET A 138 -3.94 -6.04 -14.31
C MET A 138 -2.57 -6.40 -14.91
N LEU A 139 -1.97 -7.51 -14.55
CA LEU A 139 -0.69 -7.99 -15.09
C LEU A 139 -0.91 -9.35 -15.77
N PRO A 140 -1.56 -9.38 -16.96
CA PRO A 140 -1.68 -10.63 -17.70
C PRO A 140 -0.28 -11.18 -17.95
N GLY A 141 -0.05 -12.43 -17.56
CA GLY A 141 1.16 -13.14 -17.93
C GLY A 141 1.17 -13.47 -19.43
N LYS A 142 2.37 -13.73 -19.96
CA LYS A 142 2.58 -14.17 -21.34
C LYS A 142 1.72 -15.38 -21.73
N ASN A 143 1.33 -16.21 -20.75
CA ASN A 143 0.62 -17.47 -20.95
C ASN A 143 -0.88 -17.32 -21.30
N ASN A 144 -1.47 -16.12 -21.23
CA ASN A 144 -2.89 -15.90 -21.53
C ASN A 144 -3.14 -15.24 -22.88
N VAL A 145 -2.10 -14.98 -23.68
CA VAL A 145 -2.26 -14.35 -24.99
C VAL A 145 -2.11 -15.43 -26.07
N ASN A 146 -3.24 -16.07 -26.38
CA ASN A 146 -3.44 -16.85 -27.61
C ASN A 146 -3.53 -15.92 -28.83
N GLU A 147 -2.57 -15.01 -29.01
CA GLU A 147 -2.49 -14.15 -30.19
C GLU A 147 -1.07 -14.17 -30.74
N GLU A 148 -0.82 -15.09 -31.67
CA GLU A 148 0.44 -15.33 -32.38
C GLU A 148 0.89 -14.19 -33.32
N SER A 149 0.46 -12.94 -33.13
CA SER A 149 0.67 -11.91 -34.16
C SER A 149 0.84 -10.46 -33.70
N LYS A 150 1.02 -10.17 -32.41
CA LYS A 150 1.43 -8.83 -31.94
C LYS A 150 2.65 -8.87 -31.03
N PRO A 151 3.58 -7.90 -31.15
CA PRO A 151 4.69 -7.77 -30.21
C PRO A 151 4.11 -7.61 -28.79
N TYR A 152 4.40 -8.57 -27.92
CA TYR A 152 3.92 -8.56 -26.53
C TYR A 152 4.50 -7.36 -25.80
N ILE A 153 3.65 -6.36 -25.52
CA ILE A 153 4.02 -5.20 -24.72
C ILE A 153 3.72 -5.53 -23.26
N PRO A 154 4.74 -5.59 -22.39
CA PRO A 154 4.54 -5.88 -20.97
C PRO A 154 3.64 -4.83 -20.29
N GLY A 155 2.73 -5.29 -19.44
CA GLY A 155 1.89 -4.40 -18.62
C GLY A 155 2.64 -3.83 -17.41
N ILE A 156 2.36 -2.57 -17.03
CA ILE A 156 2.88 -1.91 -15.83
C ILE A 156 1.73 -1.28 -15.04
N ILE A 157 1.79 -1.42 -13.70
CA ILE A 157 0.85 -0.74 -12.79
C ILE A 157 1.56 0.47 -12.18
N LEU A 158 0.96 1.66 -12.31
CA LEU A 158 1.52 2.91 -11.78
C LEU A 158 0.85 3.36 -10.48
N GLY A 159 1.58 4.11 -9.65
CA GLY A 159 0.96 4.86 -8.56
C GLY A 159 0.03 5.93 -9.12
N LYS A 160 -1.15 6.13 -8.51
CA LYS A 160 -2.15 7.09 -8.98
C LYS A 160 -1.61 8.52 -9.09
N GLU A 161 -0.77 8.92 -8.14
CA GLU A 161 -0.18 10.26 -8.06
C GLU A 161 0.80 10.50 -9.22
N LEU A 162 1.65 9.53 -9.52
CA LEU A 162 2.56 9.61 -10.65
C LEU A 162 1.83 9.53 -11.98
N ALA A 163 0.83 8.66 -12.10
CA ALA A 163 0.03 8.60 -13.31
C ALA A 163 -0.58 9.98 -13.61
N LYS A 164 -1.04 10.69 -12.57
CA LYS A 164 -1.52 12.06 -12.67
C LYS A 164 -0.42 13.05 -13.04
N SER A 165 0.78 12.97 -12.44
CA SER A 165 1.89 13.89 -12.75
C SER A 165 2.45 13.69 -14.16
N MET A 166 2.42 12.47 -14.67
CA MET A 166 2.82 12.13 -16.04
C MET A 166 1.68 12.27 -17.05
N GLY A 167 0.45 12.54 -16.58
CA GLY A 167 -0.76 12.68 -17.42
C GLY A 167 -1.06 11.43 -18.25
N VAL A 168 -0.93 10.24 -17.65
CA VAL A 168 -1.10 8.94 -18.32
C VAL A 168 -2.33 8.20 -17.82
N PHE A 169 -3.01 7.52 -18.74
CA PHE A 169 -4.23 6.76 -18.51
C PHE A 169 -4.02 5.26 -18.74
N ILE A 170 -5.00 4.45 -18.30
CA ILE A 170 -4.98 3.00 -18.56
C ILE A 170 -5.11 2.79 -20.07
N GLY A 171 -4.19 2.04 -20.64
CA GLY A 171 -4.09 1.81 -22.09
C GLY A 171 -2.89 2.48 -22.73
N ASP A 172 -2.34 3.54 -22.11
CA ASP A 172 -1.23 4.30 -22.66
C ASP A 172 0.08 3.50 -22.60
N THR A 173 1.03 3.85 -23.47
CA THR A 173 2.37 3.26 -23.49
C THR A 173 3.42 4.21 -22.95
N LEU A 174 4.35 3.65 -22.17
CA LEU A 174 5.44 4.37 -21.53
C LEU A 174 6.77 3.72 -21.89
N HIS A 175 7.83 4.51 -21.94
CA HIS A 175 9.19 3.99 -22.04
C HIS A 175 9.82 3.96 -20.66
N LEU A 176 10.28 2.79 -20.24
CA LEU A 176 11.10 2.61 -19.05
C LEU A 176 12.56 2.59 -19.48
N MET A 177 13.38 3.40 -18.81
CA MET A 177 14.81 3.51 -19.03
C MET A 177 15.55 3.11 -17.76
N ALA A 178 16.41 2.10 -17.85
CA ALA A 178 17.29 1.70 -16.76
C ALA A 178 18.70 2.29 -16.99
N PRO A 179 19.25 3.06 -16.02
CA PRO A 179 20.57 3.69 -16.15
C PRO A 179 21.72 2.67 -16.15
N LYS A 180 21.51 1.46 -15.61
CA LYS A 180 22.46 0.34 -15.66
C LYS A 180 22.39 -0.40 -17.01
N GLY A 181 22.60 0.32 -18.10
CA GLY A 181 22.61 -0.27 -19.44
C GLY A 181 23.96 -0.87 -19.84
N THR A 182 23.99 -1.52 -21.01
CA THR A 182 25.18 -2.19 -21.56
C THR A 182 26.28 -1.19 -21.92
N LEU A 183 27.54 -1.52 -21.63
CA LEU A 183 28.68 -0.73 -22.08
C LEU A 183 28.78 -0.78 -23.61
N SER A 184 28.74 0.39 -24.25
CA SER A 184 29.04 0.58 -25.67
C SER A 184 30.35 1.37 -25.81
N PRO A 185 31.13 1.21 -26.89
CA PRO A 185 32.36 1.97 -27.11
C PRO A 185 32.20 3.50 -27.08
N VAL A 186 30.96 4.01 -27.18
CA VAL A 186 30.61 5.45 -27.18
C VAL A 186 30.01 5.91 -25.83
N GLY A 187 29.91 5.03 -24.83
CA GLY A 187 29.42 5.36 -23.47
C GLY A 187 28.32 4.43 -22.95
N HIS A 188 27.72 4.79 -21.81
CA HIS A 188 26.61 4.04 -21.21
C HIS A 188 25.31 4.30 -21.98
N ILE A 189 24.82 3.31 -22.72
CA ILE A 189 23.51 3.40 -23.38
C ILE A 189 22.47 2.84 -22.41
N PRO A 190 21.49 3.63 -21.94
CA PRO A 190 20.47 3.14 -21.02
C PRO A 190 19.59 2.09 -21.72
N SER A 191 19.25 1.01 -21.00
CA SER A 191 18.33 0.00 -21.53
C SER A 191 16.92 0.58 -21.54
N MET A 192 16.31 0.67 -22.72
CA MET A 192 14.97 1.23 -22.90
C MET A 192 13.97 0.16 -23.35
N LYS A 193 12.84 0.05 -22.65
CA LYS A 193 11.77 -0.88 -23.02
C LYS A 193 10.39 -0.26 -22.89
N ARG A 194 9.49 -0.62 -23.79
CA ARG A 194 8.09 -0.14 -23.82
C ARG A 194 7.21 -0.99 -22.90
N PHE A 195 6.37 -0.31 -22.13
CA PHE A 195 5.37 -0.91 -21.25
C PHE A 195 4.00 -0.28 -21.48
N LYS A 196 2.92 -1.05 -21.27
CA LYS A 196 1.54 -0.57 -21.37
C LYS A 196 0.96 -0.39 -19.97
N VAL A 197 0.33 0.74 -19.69
CA VAL A 197 -0.32 1.00 -18.40
C VAL A 197 -1.58 0.15 -18.32
N THR A 198 -1.63 -0.75 -17.34
CA THR A 198 -2.75 -1.68 -17.16
C THR A 198 -3.57 -1.38 -15.92
N GLY A 199 -3.05 -0.56 -15.00
CA GLY A 199 -3.75 -0.23 -13.78
C GLY A 199 -3.05 0.84 -12.95
N PHE A 200 -3.79 1.32 -11.95
CA PHE A 200 -3.28 2.24 -10.95
C PHE A 200 -3.47 1.67 -9.55
N PHE A 201 -2.51 1.91 -8.67
CA PHE A 201 -2.61 1.60 -7.25
C PHE A 201 -2.52 2.86 -6.39
N LYS A 202 -3.13 2.81 -5.20
CA LYS A 202 -3.11 3.89 -4.20
C LYS A 202 -2.73 3.28 -2.85
N THR A 203 -1.61 3.70 -2.27
CA THR A 203 -1.13 3.20 -0.96
C THR A 203 -1.58 4.07 0.22
N GLY A 204 -2.31 5.17 -0.01
CA GLY A 204 -2.83 6.01 1.07
C GLY A 204 -1.78 6.84 1.84
N MET A 205 -0.49 6.71 1.49
CA MET A 205 0.64 7.43 2.09
C MET A 205 1.28 8.38 1.05
N TYR A 206 0.67 9.56 0.88
CA TYR A 206 1.03 10.52 -0.16
C TYR A 206 2.50 10.99 -0.08
N GLU A 207 3.00 11.29 1.13
CA GLU A 207 4.37 11.82 1.29
C GLU A 207 5.46 10.76 1.15
N TYR A 208 5.19 9.52 1.59
CA TYR A 208 6.12 8.41 1.47
C TYR A 208 6.35 8.04 0.00
N VAL A 209 5.27 8.01 -0.79
CA VAL A 209 5.31 7.73 -2.23
C VAL A 209 6.00 8.84 -3.01
N ARG A 210 5.85 10.10 -2.58
CA ARG A 210 6.48 11.27 -3.24
C ARG A 210 8.00 11.33 -3.02
N LYS A 211 8.50 10.96 -1.82
CA LYS A 211 9.94 11.00 -1.51
C LYS A 211 10.70 9.73 -1.94
N ASN A 212 10.10 8.55 -1.81
CA ASN A 212 10.77 7.27 -2.06
C ASN A 212 10.42 6.63 -3.42
N GLY A 213 9.76 7.38 -4.30
CA GLY A 213 9.61 7.03 -5.72
C GLY A 213 8.73 5.82 -5.97
N ASN A 214 7.41 6.03 -6.07
CA ASN A 214 6.47 5.29 -6.92
C ASN A 214 6.87 3.83 -7.26
N VAL A 215 6.56 2.90 -6.36
CA VAL A 215 6.85 1.47 -6.49
C VAL A 215 5.99 0.83 -7.58
N TYR A 216 6.52 0.55 -8.77
CA TYR A 216 5.75 -0.17 -9.80
C TYR A 216 5.83 -1.67 -9.63
N TYR A 217 4.78 -2.36 -10.05
CA TYR A 217 4.77 -3.81 -10.13
C TYR A 217 4.85 -4.27 -11.59
N PHE A 218 5.86 -5.08 -11.89
CA PHE A 218 6.01 -5.74 -13.17
C PHE A 218 6.05 -7.26 -12.99
N ASN A 219 5.49 -7.99 -13.95
CA ASN A 219 5.49 -9.44 -13.96
C ASN A 219 6.89 -9.99 -14.30
N THR A 220 7.56 -10.61 -13.32
CA THR A 220 8.88 -11.20 -13.48
C THR A 220 8.94 -12.42 -14.42
N ASN A 221 7.80 -13.00 -14.83
CA ASN A 221 7.75 -14.11 -15.79
C ASN A 221 8.06 -13.69 -17.25
N CYS A 222 8.33 -12.41 -17.49
CA CYS A 222 8.84 -11.99 -18.79
C CYS A 222 10.34 -12.33 -18.85
N SER A 223 10.72 -13.17 -19.81
CA SER A 223 12.07 -13.69 -20.13
C SER A 223 13.16 -12.63 -20.38
N CYS A 224 12.87 -11.37 -20.08
CA CYS A 224 13.60 -10.18 -20.48
C CYS A 224 13.86 -9.27 -19.27
N CYS A 225 13.77 -9.85 -18.06
CA CYS A 225 13.94 -9.18 -16.78
C CYS A 225 15.36 -9.32 -16.20
N CYS A 226 16.25 -10.04 -16.90
CA CYS A 226 17.69 -9.98 -16.68
C CYS A 226 18.24 -8.74 -17.40
N ILE A 227 18.17 -7.58 -16.74
CA ILE A 227 18.93 -6.37 -17.07
C ILE A 227 19.81 -6.09 -15.85
#